data_AF-A0AA38XN76-F1
#
_entry.id   AF-A0AA38XN76-F1
#
_cell.length_a   1.000
_cell.length_b   1.000
_cell.length_c   1.000
_cell.angle_alpha   90.00
_cell.angle_beta   90.00
_cell.angle_gamma   90.00
#
_symmetry.space_group_name_H-M   'P 1'
#
loop_
_entity.id
_entity.type
_entity.pdbx_description
1 polymer ?
#
loop_
_entity_poly.entity_id
_entity_poly.type
_entity_poly.pdbx_seq_one_letter_code
_entity_poly.pdbx_strand_id
1 'polypeptide(L)'
;MLQGMAYGGSLGQSLFRNILAPSPYLPMQYGYKDWQPSQGYYAFATMVGCAPSLPYGAHPGTIFDCLVSKDTATLMNASATLSETGKYGTWVFLPVTDGVFVQDLPSRQLLRKELNGVNLLVSNNALEGPAYTQPNITTESDLVAWLQLTFPLFTNDDIAKILLYYPNSNASTDPNAPLYASSGTALPSFINQSSVATGQQQRAFAIYSETTFVCPAYWMAEAYSDRGRTSYKYQYSVPIALHGTDLVAYFGPPTPNQSPDFVNAAMKIWGNFIASDNPSIPNTIANGASSNSTANNPLSDWPPFKVYSPYQINLNVTGGTPFAYNLSYIHHNLTEYGQPGLVNDFTLVNAYDWEAGRGYRCDFWRSVGAIVPE
;
A
#
# COMPACT_ATOMS: atom_id res chain seq x y z
N MET A 1 2.15 -6.43 8.34
CA MET A 1 2.94 -7.48 7.66
C MET A 1 4.07 -8.03 8.54
N LEU A 2 5.13 -7.25 8.81
CA LEU A 2 6.37 -7.75 9.45
C LEU A 2 6.16 -8.39 10.84
N GLN A 3 5.23 -7.89 11.65
CA GLN A 3 4.85 -8.53 12.93
C GLN A 3 4.31 -9.96 12.73
N GLY A 4 3.55 -10.19 11.67
CA GLY A 4 3.09 -11.52 11.27
C GLY A 4 4.24 -12.45 10.87
N MET A 5 5.37 -11.91 10.43
CA MET A 5 6.56 -12.67 10.05
C MET A 5 7.60 -12.78 11.18
N ALA A 6 7.42 -12.03 12.27
CA ALA A 6 8.45 -11.88 13.29
C ALA A 6 8.95 -13.23 13.83
N TYR A 7 10.26 -13.34 14.02
CA TYR A 7 10.95 -14.55 14.48
C TYR A 7 10.64 -15.78 13.62
N GLY A 8 10.52 -15.61 12.30
CA GLY A 8 10.23 -16.70 11.37
C GLY A 8 8.82 -17.29 11.56
N GLY A 9 7.88 -16.54 12.13
CA GLY A 9 6.53 -17.02 12.43
C GLY A 9 6.46 -18.08 13.54
N SER A 10 7.51 -18.19 14.37
CA SER A 10 7.63 -19.23 15.40
C SER A 10 6.78 -18.97 16.66
N LEU A 11 6.25 -17.76 16.82
CA LEU A 11 5.47 -17.38 18.00
C LEU A 11 4.01 -17.87 17.96
N GLY A 12 3.54 -18.34 16.80
CA GLY A 12 2.17 -18.82 16.63
C GLY A 12 1.14 -17.75 17.05
N GLN A 13 0.30 -18.07 18.03
CA GLN A 13 -0.75 -17.16 18.55
C GLN A 13 -0.40 -16.53 19.91
N SER A 14 0.85 -16.65 20.37
CA SER A 14 1.23 -16.24 21.74
C SER A 14 1.05 -14.75 22.04
N LEU A 15 1.18 -13.88 21.03
CA LEU A 15 1.04 -12.43 21.19
C LEU A 15 -0.27 -11.88 20.60
N PHE A 16 -0.73 -12.45 19.48
CA PHE A 16 -1.96 -12.04 18.83
C PHE A 16 -2.55 -13.19 18.02
N ARG A 17 -3.87 -13.14 17.83
CA ARG A 17 -4.62 -14.09 17.00
C ARG A 17 -4.99 -13.49 15.65
N ASN A 18 -5.44 -12.24 15.66
CA ASN A 18 -6.00 -11.55 14.50
C ASN A 18 -5.10 -10.39 14.07
N ILE A 19 -5.05 -10.15 12.75
CA ILE A 19 -4.33 -9.03 12.16
C ILE A 19 -5.31 -8.20 11.34
N LEU A 20 -5.36 -6.91 11.63
CA LEU A 20 -5.91 -5.87 10.75
C LEU A 20 -4.74 -5.22 10.02
N ALA A 21 -4.75 -5.27 8.69
CA ALA A 21 -3.66 -4.74 7.86
C ALA A 21 -4.23 -3.88 6.72
N PRO A 22 -4.73 -2.67 7.02
CA PRO A 22 -5.05 -1.70 5.98
C PRO A 22 -3.76 -1.15 5.37
N SER A 23 -3.65 -1.22 4.04
CA SER A 23 -2.53 -0.71 3.25
C SER A 23 -1.17 -1.14 3.81
N PRO A 24 -0.87 -2.46 3.89
CA PRO A 24 0.36 -2.95 4.47
C PRO A 24 1.56 -2.41 3.69
N TYR A 25 2.30 -1.50 4.33
CA TYR A 25 3.47 -0.85 3.75
C TYR A 25 4.65 -1.84 3.63
N LEU A 26 5.20 -1.93 2.42
CA LEU A 26 6.42 -2.67 2.09
C LEU A 26 7.42 -1.75 1.38
N PRO A 27 8.33 -1.12 2.12
CA PRO A 27 9.52 -0.55 1.50
C PRO A 27 10.42 -1.66 0.99
N MET A 28 11.39 -1.31 0.13
CA MET A 28 12.51 -2.19 -0.14
C MET A 28 13.23 -2.57 1.16
N GLN A 29 13.14 -3.84 1.54
CA GLN A 29 13.59 -4.40 2.80
C GLN A 29 15.00 -4.98 2.68
N TYR A 30 15.97 -4.08 2.61
CA TYR A 30 17.39 -4.43 2.65
C TYR A 30 17.78 -5.11 3.97
N GLY A 31 18.82 -5.93 3.93
CA GLY A 31 19.51 -6.40 5.13
C GLY A 31 20.09 -5.22 5.93
N TYR A 32 20.11 -5.32 7.26
CA TYR A 32 20.52 -4.21 8.13
C TYR A 32 21.92 -3.64 7.85
N LYS A 33 22.79 -4.44 7.22
CA LYS A 33 24.17 -4.09 6.85
C LYS A 33 24.40 -4.03 5.35
N ASP A 34 23.33 -4.05 4.54
CA ASP A 34 23.44 -3.85 3.10
C ASP A 34 23.82 -2.40 2.80
N TRP A 35 24.19 -2.16 1.55
CA TRP A 35 24.75 -0.88 1.12
C TRP A 35 23.82 0.30 1.40
N GLN A 36 22.50 0.16 1.21
CA GLN A 36 21.53 1.26 1.38
C GLN A 36 21.37 1.68 2.85
N PRO A 37 21.00 0.77 3.78
CA PRO A 37 20.95 1.13 5.21
C PRO A 37 22.31 1.62 5.74
N SER A 38 23.42 1.02 5.29
CA SER A 38 24.77 1.45 5.68
C SER A 38 25.08 2.86 5.19
N GLN A 39 24.76 3.19 3.93
CA GLN A 39 24.95 4.52 3.38
C GLN A 39 24.13 5.56 4.14
N GLY A 40 22.86 5.26 4.45
CA GLY A 40 22.00 6.12 5.28
C GLY A 40 22.60 6.37 6.67
N TYR A 41 23.09 5.31 7.34
CA TYR A 41 23.75 5.41 8.65
C TYR A 41 25.00 6.30 8.63
N TYR A 42 25.88 6.14 7.63
CA TYR A 42 27.09 6.97 7.53
C TYR A 42 26.79 8.42 7.12
N ALA A 43 25.80 8.65 6.25
CA ALA A 43 25.36 10.00 5.92
C ALA A 43 24.78 10.72 7.15
N PHE A 44 23.98 10.01 7.95
CA PHE A 44 23.44 10.51 9.22
C PHE A 44 24.54 10.84 10.22
N ALA A 45 25.48 9.91 10.44
CA ALA A 45 26.64 10.15 11.29
C ALA A 45 27.46 11.36 10.82
N THR A 46 27.65 11.52 9.51
CA THR A 46 28.37 12.67 8.96
C THR A 46 27.64 13.99 9.24
N MET A 47 26.33 14.03 9.00
CA MET A 47 25.53 15.25 9.17
C MET A 47 25.54 15.78 10.61
N VAL A 48 25.59 14.89 11.61
CA VAL A 48 25.62 15.29 13.02
C VAL A 48 27.03 15.39 13.61
N GLY A 49 28.07 15.25 12.79
CA GLY A 49 29.47 15.35 13.21
C GLY A 49 29.95 14.16 14.05
N CYS A 50 29.46 12.96 13.73
CA CYS A 50 29.88 11.67 14.30
C CYS A 50 30.61 10.77 13.30
N ALA A 51 30.95 11.26 12.11
CA ALA A 51 31.78 10.51 11.17
C ALA A 51 33.15 10.19 11.79
N PRO A 52 33.67 8.96 11.59
CA PRO A 52 34.97 8.59 12.13
C PRO A 52 36.07 9.41 11.45
N SER A 53 36.92 10.05 12.25
CA SER A 53 38.10 10.79 11.78
C SER A 53 39.41 10.00 11.88
N LEU A 54 39.37 8.84 12.54
CA LEU A 54 40.52 7.97 12.78
C LEU A 54 40.20 6.52 12.42
N PRO A 55 41.21 5.68 12.11
CA PRO A 55 41.04 4.25 11.87
C PRO A 55 40.49 3.49 13.08
N TYR A 56 39.99 2.27 12.83
CA TYR A 56 39.57 1.34 13.88
C TYR A 56 40.69 1.14 14.93
N GLY A 57 40.33 1.25 16.21
CA GLY A 57 41.24 1.11 17.34
C GLY A 57 42.02 2.38 17.73
N ALA A 58 41.99 3.44 16.91
CA ALA A 58 42.63 4.73 17.23
C ALA A 58 41.63 5.79 17.75
N HIS A 59 40.33 5.60 17.53
CA HIS A 59 39.29 6.49 18.04
C HIS A 59 38.81 6.03 19.44
N PRO A 60 38.60 6.95 20.40
CA PRO A 60 38.23 6.60 21.79
C PRO A 60 36.79 6.08 21.96
N GLY A 61 35.99 6.05 20.90
CA GLY A 61 34.60 5.60 20.93
C GLY A 61 34.07 5.22 19.55
N THR A 62 32.83 4.75 19.49
CA THR A 62 32.18 4.37 18.23
C THR A 62 31.35 5.51 17.65
N ILE A 63 30.95 5.38 16.37
CA ILE A 63 29.94 6.27 15.77
C ILE A 63 28.67 6.27 16.63
N PHE A 64 28.24 5.11 17.10
CA PHE A 64 27.01 4.97 17.88
C PHE A 64 27.08 5.70 19.22
N ASP A 65 28.21 5.61 19.94
CA ASP A 65 28.40 6.35 21.20
C ASP A 65 28.27 7.87 20.98
N CYS A 66 28.85 8.37 19.87
CA CYS A 66 28.70 9.76 19.49
C CYS A 66 27.24 10.13 19.18
N LEU A 67 26.51 9.28 18.43
CA LEU A 67 25.10 9.50 18.12
C LEU A 67 24.24 9.56 19.39
N VAL A 68 24.47 8.66 20.35
CA VAL A 68 23.78 8.65 21.65
C VAL A 68 24.06 9.92 22.47
N SER A 69 25.21 10.56 22.29
CA SER A 69 25.54 11.82 22.97
C SER A 69 24.92 13.08 22.34
N LYS A 70 24.35 12.98 21.14
CA LYS A 70 23.73 14.14 20.48
C LYS A 70 22.37 14.45 21.09
N ASP A 71 21.99 15.71 21.03
CA ASP A 71 20.64 16.13 21.42
C ASP A 71 19.60 15.61 20.43
N THR A 72 18.38 15.37 20.94
CA THR A 72 17.28 14.81 20.15
C THR A 72 16.91 15.70 18.96
N ALA A 73 16.97 17.03 19.09
CA ALA A 73 16.58 17.94 18.02
C ALA A 73 17.56 17.86 16.82
N THR A 74 18.86 17.75 17.10
CA THR A 74 19.90 17.52 16.09
C THR A 74 19.66 16.22 15.34
N LEU A 75 19.38 15.12 16.04
CA LEU A 75 19.10 13.82 15.43
C LEU A 75 17.80 13.84 14.59
N MET A 76 16.73 14.46 15.09
CA MET A 76 15.48 14.61 14.36
C MET A 76 15.65 15.44 13.08
N ASN A 77 16.33 16.59 13.17
CA ASN A 77 16.57 17.46 12.03
C ASN A 77 17.42 16.79 10.95
N ALA A 78 18.47 16.07 11.36
CA ALA A 78 19.30 15.31 10.43
C ALA A 78 18.51 14.18 9.74
N SER A 79 17.64 13.47 10.48
CA SER A 79 16.78 12.42 9.92
C SER A 79 15.80 12.97 8.87
N ALA A 80 15.18 14.12 9.15
CA ALA A 80 14.27 14.79 8.22
C ALA A 80 15.02 15.26 6.96
N THR A 81 16.13 15.98 7.14
CA THR A 81 16.91 16.52 6.03
C THR A 81 17.44 15.42 5.10
N LEU A 82 17.95 14.31 5.65
CA LEU A 82 18.44 13.20 4.82
C LEU A 82 17.33 12.44 4.10
N SER A 83 16.14 12.36 4.70
CA SER A 83 14.98 11.77 4.01
C SER A 83 14.50 12.66 2.86
N GLU A 84 14.48 13.99 3.05
CA GLU A 84 14.05 14.96 2.04
C GLU A 84 15.04 15.14 0.89
N THR A 85 16.34 14.95 1.14
CA THR A 85 17.40 15.07 0.12
C THR A 85 17.66 13.76 -0.64
N GLY A 86 17.04 12.66 -0.20
CA GLY A 86 17.13 11.36 -0.83
C GLY A 86 16.26 11.22 -2.09
N LYS A 87 16.11 9.97 -2.55
CA LYS A 87 15.16 9.61 -3.61
C LYS A 87 13.73 9.95 -3.15
N TYR A 88 12.93 10.52 -4.05
CA TYR A 88 11.53 10.86 -3.75
C TYR A 88 10.71 9.61 -3.32
N GLY A 89 9.79 9.80 -2.38
CA GLY A 89 8.88 8.74 -1.94
C GLY A 89 9.53 7.66 -1.08
N THR A 90 10.67 7.94 -0.44
CA THR A 90 11.29 7.03 0.53
C THR A 90 11.92 7.81 1.68
N TRP A 91 12.26 7.10 2.75
CA TRP A 91 12.94 7.65 3.93
C TRP A 91 14.34 7.06 4.06
N VAL A 92 15.23 7.77 4.78
CA VAL A 92 16.61 7.31 5.02
C VAL A 92 16.66 6.12 6.00
N PHE A 93 15.68 6.03 6.90
CA PHE A 93 15.53 4.91 7.83
C PHE A 93 14.23 4.17 7.54
N LEU A 94 14.38 2.92 7.14
CA LEU A 94 13.29 1.99 6.82
C LEU A 94 13.47 0.70 7.62
N PRO A 95 12.41 -0.10 7.81
CA PRO A 95 12.55 -1.46 8.34
C PRO A 95 13.55 -2.28 7.52
N VAL A 96 14.41 -3.04 8.21
CA VAL A 96 15.45 -3.88 7.60
C VAL A 96 15.27 -5.35 7.99
N THR A 97 15.86 -6.25 7.20
CA THR A 97 16.05 -7.65 7.59
C THR A 97 17.24 -7.73 8.55
N ASP A 98 16.98 -8.00 9.83
CA ASP A 98 17.99 -8.03 10.89
C ASP A 98 18.50 -9.46 11.20
N GLY A 99 17.83 -10.49 10.66
CA GLY A 99 18.15 -11.89 10.91
C GLY A 99 17.69 -12.41 12.28
N VAL A 100 17.00 -11.59 13.07
CA VAL A 100 16.51 -11.93 14.41
C VAL A 100 15.01 -11.73 14.47
N PHE A 101 14.56 -10.47 14.41
CA PHE A 101 13.15 -10.12 14.41
C PHE A 101 12.54 -10.32 13.03
N VAL A 102 13.12 -9.71 11.98
CA VAL A 102 12.77 -9.97 10.58
C VAL A 102 13.88 -10.84 9.98
N GLN A 103 13.54 -12.08 9.66
CA GLN A 103 14.53 -13.10 9.29
C GLN A 103 14.64 -13.33 7.78
N ASP A 104 13.61 -12.97 7.02
CA ASP A 104 13.57 -13.12 5.58
C ASP A 104 12.66 -12.05 4.96
N LEU A 105 12.77 -11.89 3.64
CA LEU A 105 11.96 -10.98 2.85
C LEU A 105 10.48 -11.42 2.81
N PRO A 106 9.51 -10.50 2.88
CA PRO A 106 8.08 -10.81 2.80
C PRO A 106 7.69 -11.60 1.56
N SER A 107 8.22 -11.28 0.36
CA SER A 107 7.96 -12.07 -0.86
C SER A 107 8.28 -13.56 -0.68
N ARG A 108 9.29 -13.89 0.13
CA ARG A 108 9.75 -15.26 0.39
C ARG A 108 9.06 -15.91 1.58
N GLN A 109 8.96 -15.22 2.72
CA GLN A 109 8.41 -15.81 3.93
C GLN A 109 6.90 -15.99 3.88
N LEU A 110 6.18 -15.05 3.26
CA LEU A 110 4.72 -15.17 3.07
C LEU A 110 4.39 -16.40 2.21
N LEU A 111 5.19 -16.68 1.17
CA LEU A 111 5.05 -17.89 0.34
C LEU A 111 5.19 -19.18 1.15
N ARG A 112 6.14 -19.22 2.10
CA ARG A 112 6.34 -20.39 2.97
C ARG A 112 5.25 -20.54 4.05
N LYS A 113 4.44 -19.49 4.27
CA LYS A 113 3.38 -19.41 5.29
C LYS A 113 3.91 -19.58 6.73
N GLU A 114 5.16 -19.17 6.94
CA GLU A 114 5.86 -19.10 8.22
C GLU A 114 5.44 -17.85 8.98
N LEU A 115 4.28 -17.92 9.64
CA LEU A 115 3.57 -16.74 10.14
C LEU A 115 2.98 -16.92 11.55
N ASN A 116 3.00 -15.84 12.30
CA ASN A 116 2.28 -15.64 13.57
C ASN A 116 0.82 -15.25 13.31
N GLY A 117 -0.09 -15.53 14.24
CA GLY A 117 -1.51 -15.30 14.08
C GLY A 117 -2.20 -16.28 13.11
N VAL A 118 -3.53 -16.24 13.11
CA VAL A 118 -4.37 -17.19 12.36
C VAL A 118 -5.47 -16.53 11.53
N ASN A 119 -5.89 -15.31 11.86
CA ASN A 119 -6.88 -14.57 11.08
C ASN A 119 -6.33 -13.25 10.56
N LEU A 120 -6.67 -12.91 9.32
CA LEU A 120 -6.26 -11.67 8.68
C LEU A 120 -7.45 -10.96 8.01
N LEU A 121 -7.64 -9.68 8.30
CA LEU A 121 -8.42 -8.76 7.48
C LEU A 121 -7.46 -7.73 6.89
N VAL A 122 -7.30 -7.74 5.57
CA VAL A 122 -6.30 -6.93 4.86
C VAL A 122 -6.94 -6.10 3.77
N SER A 123 -6.43 -4.89 3.56
CA SER A 123 -6.93 -4.02 2.51
C SER A 123 -5.85 -3.19 1.86
N ASN A 124 -6.25 -2.48 0.81
CA ASN A 124 -5.53 -1.38 0.20
C ASN A 124 -6.55 -0.34 -0.27
N ASN A 125 -6.12 0.90 -0.44
CA ASN A 125 -6.88 1.92 -1.12
C ASN A 125 -6.70 1.75 -2.63
N ALA A 126 -7.65 2.23 -3.42
CA ALA A 126 -7.59 2.06 -4.88
C ALA A 126 -6.42 2.83 -5.51
N LEU A 127 -5.94 3.91 -4.87
CA LEU A 127 -4.93 4.83 -5.40
C LEU A 127 -3.87 5.20 -4.34
N GLU A 128 -3.02 4.23 -3.96
CA GLU A 128 -2.03 4.39 -2.88
C GLU A 128 -0.86 5.32 -3.22
N GLY A 129 -0.39 5.26 -4.47
CA GLY A 129 0.91 5.78 -4.88
C GLY A 129 1.10 7.29 -5.08
N PRO A 130 0.07 8.15 -5.29
CA PRO A 130 0.32 9.53 -5.73
C PRO A 130 1.25 10.37 -4.84
N ALA A 131 1.17 10.23 -3.52
CA ALA A 131 2.01 11.00 -2.59
C ALA A 131 3.47 10.51 -2.51
N TYR A 132 3.76 9.34 -3.09
CA TYR A 132 5.04 8.64 -2.95
C TYR A 132 5.75 8.41 -4.29
N THR A 133 5.20 8.92 -5.39
CA THR A 133 5.74 8.73 -6.73
C THR A 133 6.24 10.05 -7.27
N GLN A 134 7.38 10.01 -7.97
CA GLN A 134 7.98 11.20 -8.57
C GLN A 134 6.95 11.90 -9.48
N PRO A 135 6.72 13.22 -9.30
CA PRO A 135 5.85 13.98 -10.18
C PRO A 135 6.52 14.28 -11.53
N ASN A 136 5.72 14.70 -12.50
CA ASN A 136 6.14 15.11 -13.86
C ASN A 136 6.75 13.97 -14.70
N ILE A 137 6.29 12.74 -14.53
CA ILE A 137 6.57 11.63 -15.44
C ILE A 137 5.63 11.77 -16.65
N THR A 138 6.12 12.39 -17.72
CA THR A 138 5.30 12.75 -18.89
C THR A 138 5.50 11.81 -20.08
N THR A 139 6.68 11.21 -20.22
CA THR A 139 7.02 10.31 -21.32
C THR A 139 7.40 8.92 -20.82
N GLU A 140 7.40 7.92 -21.70
CA GLU A 140 7.92 6.58 -21.34
C GLU A 140 9.41 6.63 -20.98
N SER A 141 10.18 7.56 -21.57
CA SER A 141 11.59 7.77 -21.20
C SER A 141 11.71 8.28 -19.76
N ASP A 142 10.85 9.21 -19.32
CA ASP A 142 10.83 9.69 -17.94
C ASP A 142 10.51 8.53 -16.98
N LEU A 143 9.54 7.68 -17.36
CA LEU A 143 9.15 6.51 -16.59
C LEU A 143 10.32 5.53 -16.46
N VAL A 144 11.02 5.21 -17.55
CA VAL A 144 12.18 4.31 -17.55
C VAL A 144 13.30 4.87 -16.68
N ALA A 145 13.61 6.17 -16.77
CA ALA A 145 14.60 6.80 -15.90
C ALA A 145 14.21 6.72 -14.42
N TRP A 146 12.92 6.94 -14.11
CA TRP A 146 12.40 6.75 -12.76
C TRP A 146 12.49 5.30 -12.29
N LEU A 147 12.21 4.31 -13.14
CA LEU A 147 12.33 2.88 -12.81
C LEU A 147 13.78 2.49 -12.52
N GLN A 148 14.74 2.98 -13.30
CA GLN A 148 16.18 2.73 -13.07
C GLN A 148 16.67 3.31 -11.74
N LEU A 149 16.23 4.53 -11.41
CA LEU A 149 16.51 5.13 -10.10
C LEU A 149 15.78 4.38 -8.99
N THR A 150 14.56 3.91 -9.26
CA THR A 150 13.70 3.33 -8.25
C THR A 150 14.13 1.93 -7.87
N PHE A 151 14.46 1.10 -8.86
CA PHE A 151 14.82 -0.30 -8.76
C PHE A 151 16.26 -0.52 -9.29
N PRO A 152 17.28 -0.12 -8.52
CA PRO A 152 18.67 -0.05 -9.01
C PRO A 152 19.28 -1.43 -9.36
N LEU A 153 18.64 -2.54 -8.97
CA LEU A 153 19.10 -3.89 -9.31
C LEU A 153 18.41 -4.45 -10.58
N PHE A 154 17.44 -3.74 -11.15
CA PHE A 154 16.80 -4.15 -12.40
C PHE A 154 17.74 -4.01 -13.58
N THR A 155 17.73 -5.03 -14.44
CA THR A 155 18.31 -4.96 -15.77
C THR A 155 17.34 -4.28 -16.75
N ASN A 156 17.81 -3.98 -17.97
CA ASN A 156 16.94 -3.47 -19.02
C ASN A 156 15.80 -4.45 -19.36
N ASP A 157 16.05 -5.76 -19.28
CA ASP A 157 15.02 -6.78 -19.54
C ASP A 157 13.98 -6.83 -18.42
N ASP A 158 14.37 -6.56 -17.17
CA ASP A 158 13.42 -6.48 -16.05
C ASP A 158 12.54 -5.24 -16.16
N ILE A 159 13.12 -4.10 -16.56
CA ILE A 159 12.34 -2.90 -16.89
C ILE A 159 11.39 -3.18 -18.06
N ALA A 160 11.83 -3.87 -19.11
CA ALA A 160 10.96 -4.23 -20.22
C ALA A 160 9.78 -5.13 -19.77
N LYS A 161 10.00 -6.04 -18.82
CA LYS A 161 8.92 -6.82 -18.19
C LYS A 161 7.94 -5.91 -17.43
N ILE A 162 8.42 -4.92 -16.67
CA ILE A 162 7.54 -3.94 -16.02
C ILE A 162 6.64 -3.28 -17.05
N LEU A 163 7.22 -2.79 -18.15
CA LEU A 163 6.45 -2.13 -19.19
C LEU A 163 5.42 -3.06 -19.84
N LEU A 164 5.74 -4.36 -19.98
CA LEU A 164 4.84 -5.39 -20.48
C LEU A 164 3.66 -5.66 -19.53
N TYR A 165 3.90 -5.74 -18.21
CA TYR A 165 2.85 -5.98 -17.21
C TYR A 165 1.99 -4.74 -16.95
N TYR A 166 2.51 -3.54 -17.23
CA TYR A 166 1.79 -2.28 -17.12
C TYR A 166 1.60 -1.65 -18.51
N PRO A 167 0.77 -2.21 -19.41
CA PRO A 167 0.64 -1.68 -20.77
C PRO A 167 0.06 -0.26 -20.79
N ASN A 168 0.67 0.61 -21.60
CA ASN A 168 0.18 1.95 -21.93
C ASN A 168 0.66 2.33 -23.34
N SER A 169 0.03 3.32 -23.97
CA SER A 169 0.54 3.91 -25.20
C SER A 169 1.84 4.68 -24.94
N ASN A 170 2.69 4.79 -25.96
CA ASN A 170 3.93 5.58 -25.90
C ASN A 170 3.69 7.09 -26.03
N ALA A 171 2.42 7.53 -26.09
CA ALA A 171 2.09 8.95 -26.10
C ALA A 171 2.48 9.61 -24.78
N SER A 172 2.89 10.87 -24.85
CA SER A 172 3.09 11.67 -23.65
C SER A 172 1.78 11.87 -22.90
N THR A 173 1.86 12.00 -21.59
CA THR A 173 0.71 12.34 -20.73
C THR A 173 0.06 13.63 -21.21
N ASP A 174 -1.23 13.58 -21.55
CA ASP A 174 -2.02 14.77 -21.87
C ASP A 174 -2.48 15.46 -20.58
N PRO A 175 -2.01 16.69 -20.27
CA PRO A 175 -2.37 17.39 -19.05
C PRO A 175 -3.85 17.81 -19.00
N ASN A 176 -4.57 17.75 -20.13
CA ASN A 176 -5.99 18.12 -20.23
C ASN A 176 -6.92 16.90 -20.30
N ALA A 177 -6.37 15.68 -20.21
CA ALA A 177 -7.18 14.47 -20.20
C ALA A 177 -8.14 14.45 -19.00
N PRO A 178 -9.37 13.93 -19.16
CA PRO A 178 -10.32 13.83 -18.06
C PRO A 178 -9.78 12.94 -16.93
N LEU A 179 -9.95 13.40 -15.69
CA LEU A 179 -9.54 12.69 -14.48
C LEU A 179 -10.78 12.08 -13.80
N TYR A 180 -10.76 10.76 -13.61
CA TYR A 180 -11.83 10.00 -12.96
C TYR A 180 -11.30 8.63 -12.50
N ALA A 181 -11.87 8.08 -11.44
CA ALA A 181 -11.52 6.76 -10.94
C ALA A 181 -11.82 5.67 -11.99
N SER A 182 -10.94 4.67 -12.10
CA SER A 182 -11.18 3.48 -12.90
C SER A 182 -12.39 2.69 -12.35
N SER A 183 -13.09 1.98 -13.23
CA SER A 183 -14.20 1.09 -12.83
C SER A 183 -13.73 -0.22 -12.20
N GLY A 184 -12.46 -0.57 -12.37
CA GLY A 184 -11.87 -1.86 -12.00
C GLY A 184 -12.19 -3.02 -12.93
N THR A 185 -13.27 -2.96 -13.70
CA THR A 185 -13.74 -4.08 -14.55
C THR A 185 -13.62 -3.83 -16.05
N ALA A 186 -13.29 -2.61 -16.48
CA ALA A 186 -13.16 -2.25 -17.88
C ALA A 186 -11.94 -1.34 -18.11
N LEU A 187 -11.55 -1.20 -19.39
CA LEU A 187 -10.59 -0.18 -19.81
C LEU A 187 -11.31 1.19 -19.97
N PRO A 188 -10.62 2.32 -19.75
CA PRO A 188 -9.28 2.43 -19.17
C PRO A 188 -9.23 1.92 -17.72
N SER A 189 -8.12 1.25 -17.36
CA SER A 189 -7.91 0.67 -16.02
C SER A 189 -7.01 1.57 -15.17
N PHE A 190 -6.84 1.19 -13.90
CA PHE A 190 -5.94 1.85 -12.96
C PHE A 190 -4.50 2.04 -13.46
N ILE A 191 -4.05 1.26 -14.45
CA ILE A 191 -2.71 1.43 -15.06
C ILE A 191 -2.60 2.79 -15.77
N ASN A 192 -3.68 3.30 -16.35
CA ASN A 192 -3.65 4.45 -17.26
C ASN A 192 -4.62 5.57 -16.88
N GLN A 193 -5.56 5.33 -15.96
CA GLN A 193 -6.56 6.31 -15.53
C GLN A 193 -6.79 6.28 -14.01
N SER A 194 -6.84 7.46 -13.39
CA SER A 194 -7.38 7.66 -12.04
C SER A 194 -8.00 9.05 -11.87
N SER A 195 -8.54 9.32 -10.68
CA SER A 195 -9.08 10.63 -10.30
C SER A 195 -8.02 11.74 -10.25
N VAL A 196 -6.73 11.44 -10.40
CA VAL A 196 -5.67 12.45 -10.25
C VAL A 196 -4.64 12.49 -11.38
N ALA A 197 -4.56 11.45 -12.22
CA ALA A 197 -3.63 11.40 -13.33
C ALA A 197 -4.09 10.45 -14.43
N THR A 198 -3.49 10.64 -15.61
CA THR A 198 -3.57 9.71 -16.75
C THR A 198 -2.16 9.42 -17.29
N GLY A 199 -2.07 8.58 -18.32
CA GLY A 199 -0.83 8.41 -19.09
C GLY A 199 0.32 7.82 -18.27
N GLN A 200 1.53 8.32 -18.49
CA GLN A 200 2.75 7.78 -17.88
C GLN A 200 2.85 8.09 -16.38
N GLN A 201 2.29 9.22 -15.94
CA GLN A 201 2.23 9.55 -14.50
C GLN A 201 1.33 8.57 -13.76
N GLN A 202 0.15 8.24 -14.31
CA GLN A 202 -0.73 7.23 -13.72
C GLN A 202 -0.10 5.84 -13.75
N ARG A 203 0.64 5.50 -14.80
CA ARG A 203 1.38 4.23 -14.88
C ARG A 203 2.43 4.12 -13.78
N ALA A 204 3.15 5.20 -13.48
CA ALA A 204 4.07 5.27 -12.35
C ALA A 204 3.33 5.12 -11.01
N PHE A 205 2.19 5.79 -10.84
CA PHE A 205 1.35 5.63 -9.63
C PHE A 205 0.89 4.19 -9.47
N ALA A 206 0.49 3.51 -10.55
CA ALA A 206 0.07 2.11 -10.50
C ALA A 206 1.20 1.18 -10.09
N ILE A 207 2.38 1.33 -10.70
CA ILE A 207 3.60 0.56 -10.36
C ILE A 207 3.94 0.73 -8.88
N TYR A 208 4.03 1.97 -8.41
CA TYR A 208 4.44 2.24 -7.02
C TYR A 208 3.37 1.79 -6.01
N SER A 209 2.09 2.00 -6.31
CA SER A 209 0.98 1.52 -5.47
C SER A 209 1.06 0.00 -5.29
N GLU A 210 1.33 -0.71 -6.38
CA GLU A 210 1.28 -2.16 -6.40
C GLU A 210 2.48 -2.80 -5.71
N THR A 211 3.70 -2.37 -6.01
CA THR A 211 4.91 -2.89 -5.36
C THR A 211 4.90 -2.60 -3.84
N THR A 212 4.41 -1.43 -3.43
CA THR A 212 4.63 -0.91 -2.06
C THR A 212 3.48 -1.20 -1.09
N PHE A 213 2.23 -1.33 -1.56
CA PHE A 213 1.06 -1.44 -0.68
C PHE A 213 0.09 -2.53 -1.12
N VAL A 214 -0.31 -2.51 -2.40
CA VAL A 214 -1.38 -3.38 -2.88
C VAL A 214 -0.93 -4.83 -2.96
N CYS A 215 0.19 -5.14 -3.62
CA CYS A 215 0.65 -6.53 -3.74
C CYS A 215 1.04 -7.18 -2.41
N PRO A 216 1.67 -6.47 -1.46
CA PRO A 216 1.81 -6.97 -0.09
C PRO A 216 0.47 -7.38 0.54
N ALA A 217 -0.62 -6.65 0.28
CA ALA A 217 -1.96 -7.02 0.74
C ALA A 217 -2.46 -8.34 0.12
N TYR A 218 -2.18 -8.57 -1.17
CA TYR A 218 -2.49 -9.82 -1.86
C TYR A 218 -1.68 -11.00 -1.29
N TRP A 219 -0.37 -10.81 -1.12
CA TRP A 219 0.52 -11.86 -0.59
C TRP A 219 0.16 -12.22 0.84
N MET A 220 -0.17 -11.22 1.67
CA MET A 220 -0.70 -11.47 3.01
C MET A 220 -2.03 -12.24 2.96
N ALA A 221 -2.99 -11.83 2.12
CA ALA A 221 -4.26 -12.55 1.99
C ALA A 221 -4.02 -14.03 1.66
N GLU A 222 -3.21 -14.32 0.63
CA GLU A 222 -2.86 -15.69 0.24
C GLU A 222 -2.18 -16.48 1.37
N ALA A 223 -1.22 -15.88 2.07
CA ALA A 223 -0.44 -16.57 3.09
C ALA A 223 -1.28 -16.99 4.31
N TYR A 224 -2.35 -16.24 4.63
CA TYR A 224 -3.33 -16.55 5.68
C TYR A 224 -4.57 -17.30 5.17
N SER A 225 -4.57 -17.83 3.93
CA SER A 225 -5.74 -18.51 3.34
C SER A 225 -5.76 -20.03 3.49
N ASP A 226 -4.82 -20.62 4.21
CA ASP A 226 -4.58 -22.07 4.21
C ASP A 226 -3.99 -22.56 5.55
N ARG A 227 -3.88 -23.89 5.73
CA ARG A 227 -3.27 -24.53 6.92
C ARG A 227 -3.90 -24.09 8.23
N GLY A 228 -5.23 -24.03 8.28
CA GLY A 228 -5.99 -23.61 9.46
C GLY A 228 -6.00 -22.10 9.72
N ARG A 229 -5.56 -21.29 8.74
CA ARG A 229 -5.69 -19.82 8.76
C ARG A 229 -6.84 -19.35 7.86
N THR A 230 -7.38 -18.19 8.21
CA THR A 230 -8.45 -17.54 7.47
C THR A 230 -8.05 -16.11 7.15
N SER A 231 -8.32 -15.67 5.92
CA SER A 231 -8.15 -14.26 5.55
C SER A 231 -9.34 -13.73 4.79
N TYR A 232 -9.51 -12.42 4.86
CA TYR A 232 -10.49 -11.64 4.12
C TYR A 232 -9.78 -10.44 3.52
N LYS A 233 -10.10 -10.13 2.27
CA LYS A 233 -9.49 -9.01 1.55
C LYS A 233 -10.54 -8.04 1.07
N TYR A 234 -10.29 -6.74 1.23
CA TYR A 234 -11.04 -5.70 0.55
C TYR A 234 -10.15 -4.65 -0.12
N GLN A 235 -10.76 -3.85 -1.00
CA GLN A 235 -10.23 -2.59 -1.48
C GLN A 235 -11.16 -1.45 -1.05
N TYR A 236 -10.60 -0.34 -0.58
CA TYR A 236 -11.33 0.91 -0.40
C TYR A 236 -11.25 1.74 -1.69
N SER A 237 -12.40 2.08 -2.26
CA SER A 237 -12.49 2.72 -3.58
C SER A 237 -13.32 4.00 -3.60
N VAL A 238 -13.75 4.52 -2.45
CA VAL A 238 -14.44 5.82 -2.39
C VAL A 238 -13.51 6.90 -2.93
N PRO A 239 -13.84 7.54 -4.07
CA PRO A 239 -12.94 8.50 -4.69
C PRO A 239 -12.59 9.65 -3.73
N ILE A 240 -11.35 10.11 -3.69
CA ILE A 240 -10.20 9.80 -4.58
C ILE A 240 -9.47 8.50 -4.21
N ALA A 241 -9.77 7.90 -3.06
CA ALA A 241 -9.15 6.67 -2.56
C ALA A 241 -7.61 6.72 -2.46
N LEU A 242 -7.08 7.85 -1.99
CA LEU A 242 -5.65 8.02 -1.71
C LEU A 242 -5.22 7.25 -0.46
N HIS A 243 -3.92 6.96 -0.33
CA HIS A 243 -3.36 6.38 0.89
C HIS A 243 -3.80 7.15 2.14
N GLY A 244 -4.32 6.43 3.15
CA GLY A 244 -4.80 6.98 4.42
C GLY A 244 -6.20 7.61 4.40
N THR A 245 -6.86 7.76 3.23
CA THR A 245 -8.22 8.33 3.19
C THR A 245 -9.30 7.41 3.77
N ASP A 246 -9.01 6.12 3.85
CA ASP A 246 -9.81 5.08 4.48
C ASP A 246 -9.81 5.17 6.01
N LEU A 247 -8.86 5.88 6.65
CA LEU A 247 -8.80 6.07 8.11
C LEU A 247 -10.13 6.56 8.69
N VAL A 248 -10.76 7.50 7.99
CA VAL A 248 -12.04 8.07 8.40
C VAL A 248 -13.18 7.06 8.32
N ALA A 249 -13.10 6.05 7.45
CA ALA A 249 -14.13 5.05 7.30
C ALA A 249 -14.29 4.20 8.58
N TYR A 250 -13.19 3.85 9.23
CA TYR A 250 -13.21 2.99 10.43
C TYR A 250 -12.98 3.72 11.76
N PHE A 251 -12.51 4.98 11.75
CA PHE A 251 -12.40 5.80 12.97
C PHE A 251 -13.42 6.95 13.07
N GLY A 252 -13.98 7.39 11.94
CA GLY A 252 -14.88 8.54 11.88
C GLY A 252 -14.21 9.87 12.25
N PRO A 253 -15.00 10.96 12.33
CA PRO A 253 -16.39 11.07 11.88
C PRO A 253 -16.51 11.13 10.35
N PRO A 254 -17.71 10.91 9.76
CA PRO A 254 -17.91 10.95 8.30
C PRO A 254 -17.43 12.24 7.63
N THR A 255 -16.84 12.12 6.43
CA THR A 255 -16.45 13.23 5.54
C THR A 255 -17.48 13.44 4.42
N PRO A 256 -17.43 14.55 3.66
CA PRO A 256 -18.40 14.80 2.60
C PRO A 256 -18.61 13.62 1.63
N ASN A 257 -17.53 12.96 1.21
CA ASN A 257 -17.52 11.81 0.30
C ASN A 257 -17.72 10.43 0.98
N GLN A 258 -17.79 10.38 2.31
CA GLN A 258 -18.02 9.14 3.07
C GLN A 258 -19.31 9.31 3.89
N SER A 259 -20.39 8.64 3.50
CA SER A 259 -21.67 8.78 4.20
C SER A 259 -21.60 8.25 5.64
N PRO A 260 -22.48 8.71 6.55
CA PRO A 260 -22.63 8.08 7.86
C PRO A 260 -22.92 6.58 7.79
N ASP A 261 -23.67 6.14 6.77
CA ASP A 261 -23.93 4.72 6.50
C ASP A 261 -22.66 3.95 6.12
N PHE A 262 -21.80 4.53 5.28
CA PHE A 262 -20.53 3.93 4.88
C PHE A 262 -19.60 3.77 6.08
N VAL A 263 -19.43 4.83 6.87
CA VAL A 263 -18.60 4.81 8.08
C VAL A 263 -19.13 3.80 9.10
N ASN A 264 -20.44 3.76 9.31
CA ASN A 264 -21.06 2.75 10.18
C ASN A 264 -20.81 1.32 9.68
N ALA A 265 -20.93 1.06 8.38
CA ALA A 265 -20.62 -0.25 7.81
C ALA A 265 -19.15 -0.64 8.01
N ALA A 266 -18.21 0.25 7.69
CA ALA A 266 -16.77 0.02 7.87
C ALA A 266 -16.38 -0.22 9.33
N MET A 267 -16.92 0.56 10.28
CA MET A 267 -16.74 0.32 11.71
C MET A 267 -17.28 -1.04 12.16
N LYS A 268 -18.43 -1.48 11.62
CA LYS A 268 -19.03 -2.79 11.94
C LYS A 268 -18.23 -3.95 11.35
N ILE A 269 -17.67 -3.79 10.16
CA ILE A 269 -16.75 -4.77 9.55
C ILE A 269 -15.57 -5.02 10.48
N TRP A 270 -14.90 -3.95 10.91
CA TRP A 270 -13.75 -4.05 11.82
C TRP A 270 -14.15 -4.61 13.18
N GLY A 271 -15.23 -4.09 13.77
CA GLY A 271 -15.73 -4.55 15.07
C GLY A 271 -16.10 -6.03 15.08
N ASN A 272 -16.76 -6.53 14.02
CA ASN A 272 -17.09 -7.93 13.90
C ASN A 272 -15.81 -8.77 13.73
N PHE A 273 -14.87 -8.38 12.87
CA PHE A 273 -13.63 -9.12 12.72
C PHE A 273 -12.81 -9.22 14.01
N ILE A 274 -12.76 -8.13 14.80
CA ILE A 274 -12.10 -8.12 16.11
C ILE A 274 -12.80 -9.08 17.09
N ALA A 275 -14.13 -9.09 17.11
CA ALA A 275 -14.91 -9.83 18.10
C ALA A 275 -15.13 -11.31 17.74
N SER A 276 -15.19 -11.66 16.46
CA SER A 276 -15.66 -12.97 15.98
C SER A 276 -14.80 -13.61 14.89
N ASP A 277 -13.63 -13.03 14.57
CA ASP A 277 -12.75 -13.47 13.49
C ASP A 277 -13.38 -13.38 12.08
N ASN A 278 -14.59 -12.82 11.94
CA ASN A 278 -15.37 -12.74 10.70
C ASN A 278 -15.85 -11.29 10.45
N PRO A 279 -15.52 -10.67 9.30
CA PRO A 279 -15.87 -9.28 9.00
C PRO A 279 -17.31 -9.07 8.51
N SER A 280 -18.09 -10.13 8.34
CA SER A 280 -19.43 -10.04 7.75
C SER A 280 -20.38 -9.21 8.61
N ILE A 281 -21.24 -8.40 7.96
CA ILE A 281 -22.19 -7.48 8.63
C ILE A 281 -23.61 -7.66 8.08
N PRO A 282 -24.67 -7.35 8.84
CA PRO A 282 -26.05 -7.50 8.37
C PRO A 282 -26.35 -6.70 7.09
N ASN A 283 -27.21 -7.24 6.22
CA ASN A 283 -27.55 -6.65 4.92
C ASN A 283 -28.04 -5.20 5.05
N THR A 284 -28.82 -4.93 6.10
CA THR A 284 -29.34 -3.59 6.39
C THR A 284 -28.25 -2.57 6.71
N ILE A 285 -27.16 -3.00 7.34
CA ILE A 285 -25.99 -2.15 7.61
C ILE A 285 -25.15 -1.98 6.35
N ALA A 286 -24.95 -3.08 5.61
CA ALA A 286 -24.16 -3.05 4.38
C ALA A 286 -24.79 -2.13 3.31
N ASN A 287 -26.11 -2.22 3.10
CA ASN A 287 -26.82 -1.36 2.15
C ASN A 287 -26.92 0.10 2.61
N GLY A 288 -26.79 0.36 3.92
CA GLY A 288 -27.01 1.69 4.50
C GLY A 288 -28.49 2.06 4.60
N ALA A 289 -28.87 2.74 5.68
CA ALA A 289 -30.27 3.12 5.92
C ALA A 289 -30.80 4.10 4.86
N SER A 290 -29.92 4.93 4.30
CA SER A 290 -30.27 5.90 3.25
C SER A 290 -30.68 5.29 1.91
N SER A 291 -30.29 4.04 1.62
CA SER A 291 -30.63 3.40 0.34
C SER A 291 -32.06 2.86 0.27
N ASN A 292 -32.70 2.60 1.43
CA ASN A 292 -33.92 1.80 1.56
C ASN A 292 -33.84 0.43 0.84
N SER A 293 -32.64 -0.07 0.57
CA SER A 293 -32.43 -1.32 -0.17
C SER A 293 -32.51 -2.54 0.75
N THR A 294 -33.27 -3.54 0.31
CA THR A 294 -33.33 -4.87 0.93
C THR A 294 -32.57 -5.92 0.11
N ALA A 295 -31.83 -5.49 -0.91
CA ALA A 295 -31.05 -6.38 -1.76
C ALA A 295 -30.00 -7.13 -0.93
N ASN A 296 -29.68 -8.35 -1.36
CA ASN A 296 -28.59 -9.11 -0.76
C ASN A 296 -27.26 -8.40 -1.07
N ASN A 297 -26.45 -8.19 -0.02
CA ASN A 297 -25.17 -7.53 -0.09
C ASN A 297 -24.05 -8.55 0.19
N PRO A 298 -22.96 -8.56 -0.60
CA PRO A 298 -21.88 -9.51 -0.41
C PRO A 298 -21.17 -9.40 0.96
N LEU A 299 -21.32 -8.29 1.67
CA LEU A 299 -20.80 -8.15 3.03
C LEU A 299 -21.56 -8.96 4.09
N SER A 300 -22.77 -9.45 3.80
CA SER A 300 -23.51 -10.31 4.73
C SER A 300 -23.07 -11.75 4.75
N ASP A 301 -22.42 -12.19 3.68
CA ASP A 301 -21.76 -13.49 3.62
C ASP A 301 -20.41 -13.28 2.91
N TRP A 302 -19.51 -12.57 3.60
CA TRP A 302 -18.21 -12.25 3.04
C TRP A 302 -17.38 -13.54 2.97
N PRO A 303 -17.06 -14.06 1.78
CA PRO A 303 -16.29 -15.29 1.68
C PRO A 303 -14.84 -15.05 2.13
N PRO A 304 -14.21 -16.02 2.83
CA PRO A 304 -12.78 -15.99 3.03
C PRO A 304 -12.05 -15.96 1.68
N PHE A 305 -10.96 -15.20 1.61
CA PHE A 305 -10.08 -15.22 0.47
C PHE A 305 -9.45 -16.60 0.33
N LYS A 306 -9.38 -17.11 -0.91
CA LYS A 306 -8.73 -18.38 -1.27
C LYS A 306 -8.08 -18.24 -2.65
N VAL A 307 -6.93 -18.85 -2.88
CA VAL A 307 -6.27 -18.78 -4.21
C VAL A 307 -7.14 -19.37 -5.32
N TYR A 308 -7.85 -20.47 -5.06
CA TYR A 308 -8.76 -21.09 -6.02
C TYR A 308 -10.09 -20.34 -6.19
N SER A 309 -10.36 -19.32 -5.37
CA SER A 309 -11.58 -18.53 -5.36
C SER A 309 -11.27 -17.12 -4.81
N PRO A 310 -10.44 -16.33 -5.52
CA PRO A 310 -9.75 -15.17 -4.96
C PRO A 310 -10.63 -13.92 -4.95
N TYR A 311 -11.74 -13.98 -4.24
CA TYR A 311 -12.68 -12.87 -4.14
C TYR A 311 -12.26 -11.87 -3.07
N GLN A 312 -12.42 -10.59 -3.39
CA GLN A 312 -12.29 -9.48 -2.45
C GLN A 312 -13.57 -8.64 -2.46
N ILE A 313 -13.83 -7.93 -1.37
CA ILE A 313 -14.85 -6.88 -1.35
C ILE A 313 -14.27 -5.59 -1.92
N ASN A 314 -15.05 -4.89 -2.73
CA ASN A 314 -14.80 -3.51 -3.11
C ASN A 314 -15.74 -2.61 -2.31
N LEU A 315 -15.18 -1.81 -1.39
CA LEU A 315 -15.92 -0.82 -0.62
C LEU A 315 -15.96 0.50 -1.41
N ASN A 316 -17.11 0.80 -2.01
CA ASN A 316 -17.32 2.02 -2.78
C ASN A 316 -18.64 2.72 -2.40
N VAL A 317 -18.87 3.88 -2.99
CA VAL A 317 -20.13 4.64 -2.91
C VAL A 317 -20.61 4.99 -4.32
N THR A 318 -21.90 5.27 -4.42
CA THR A 318 -22.54 5.84 -5.61
C THR A 318 -23.52 6.95 -5.24
N GLY A 319 -24.02 7.68 -6.23
CA GLY A 319 -24.88 8.84 -6.05
C GLY A 319 -24.10 10.06 -5.54
N GLY A 320 -24.76 10.86 -4.70
CA GLY A 320 -24.20 12.09 -4.15
C GLY A 320 -24.34 13.31 -5.06
N THR A 321 -23.96 14.46 -4.51
CA THR A 321 -23.95 15.76 -5.18
C THR A 321 -22.50 16.19 -5.44
N PRO A 322 -22.18 16.72 -6.63
CA PRO A 322 -20.82 17.14 -6.94
C PRO A 322 -20.37 18.30 -6.05
N PHE A 323 -19.13 18.24 -5.58
CA PHE A 323 -18.45 19.31 -4.85
C PHE A 323 -16.99 19.44 -5.28
N ALA A 324 -16.44 20.64 -5.17
CA ALA A 324 -15.04 20.89 -5.49
C ALA A 324 -14.13 20.31 -4.40
N TYR A 325 -13.12 19.55 -4.81
CA TYR A 325 -12.09 19.01 -3.94
C TYR A 325 -10.71 19.46 -4.42
N ASN A 326 -9.84 19.82 -3.48
CA ASN A 326 -8.50 20.31 -3.78
C ASN A 326 -7.48 19.47 -3.02
N LEU A 327 -6.47 18.99 -3.73
CA LEU A 327 -5.32 18.30 -3.18
C LEU A 327 -4.11 19.21 -3.33
N SER A 328 -3.48 19.56 -2.21
CA SER A 328 -2.38 20.55 -2.17
C SER A 328 -1.20 20.24 -3.09
N TYR A 329 -0.96 18.95 -3.37
CA TYR A 329 0.13 18.46 -4.21
C TYR A 329 -0.32 18.05 -5.62
N ILE A 330 -1.59 18.24 -5.96
CA ILE A 330 -2.14 17.96 -7.29
C ILE A 330 -2.72 19.27 -7.82
N HIS A 331 -2.07 19.87 -8.82
CA HIS A 331 -2.42 21.19 -9.36
C HIS A 331 -3.66 21.17 -10.27
N HIS A 332 -4.66 20.35 -9.94
CA HIS A 332 -5.91 20.20 -10.67
C HIS A 332 -7.11 20.42 -9.75
N ASN A 333 -8.16 21.06 -10.28
CA ASN A 333 -9.45 21.14 -9.59
C ASN A 333 -10.18 19.82 -9.80
N LEU A 334 -10.43 19.09 -8.72
CA LEU A 334 -11.10 17.80 -8.76
C LEU A 334 -12.57 17.97 -8.40
N THR A 335 -13.43 17.17 -9.03
CA THR A 335 -14.85 17.09 -8.68
C THR A 335 -15.10 15.76 -8.01
N GLU A 336 -15.54 15.82 -6.76
CA GLU A 336 -15.92 14.66 -5.96
C GLU A 336 -17.43 14.65 -5.72
N TYR A 337 -17.97 13.50 -5.32
CA TYR A 337 -19.39 13.38 -5.00
C TYR A 337 -19.58 13.17 -3.50
N GLY A 338 -20.43 14.01 -2.91
CA GLY A 338 -20.64 14.08 -1.47
C GLY A 338 -22.10 14.00 -1.07
N GLN A 339 -22.38 13.99 0.23
CA GLN A 339 -23.74 14.20 0.73
C GLN A 339 -24.31 15.56 0.26
N PRO A 340 -25.64 15.67 0.02
CA PRO A 340 -26.65 14.63 0.17
C PRO A 340 -26.68 13.61 -0.99
N GLY A 341 -27.20 12.41 -0.71
CA GLY A 341 -27.56 11.41 -1.72
C GLY A 341 -26.51 10.32 -1.98
N LEU A 342 -25.46 10.24 -1.16
CA LEU A 342 -24.51 9.13 -1.23
C LEU A 342 -25.11 7.85 -0.64
N VAL A 343 -24.87 6.74 -1.33
CA VAL A 343 -25.27 5.39 -0.93
C VAL A 343 -24.10 4.42 -1.09
N ASN A 344 -24.08 3.38 -0.25
CA ASN A 344 -23.05 2.35 -0.30
C ASN A 344 -23.18 1.53 -1.59
N ASP A 345 -22.05 1.27 -2.26
CA ASP A 345 -21.96 0.40 -3.42
C ASP A 345 -20.89 -0.67 -3.17
N PHE A 346 -21.28 -1.68 -2.40
CA PHE A 346 -20.39 -2.76 -1.97
C PHE A 346 -20.53 -3.97 -2.87
N THR A 347 -19.44 -4.35 -3.52
CA THR A 347 -19.43 -5.42 -4.51
C THR A 347 -18.39 -6.49 -4.19
N LEU A 348 -18.66 -7.73 -4.61
CA LEU A 348 -17.70 -8.83 -4.57
C LEU A 348 -17.04 -8.94 -5.94
N VAL A 349 -15.71 -8.86 -5.99
CA VAL A 349 -14.95 -8.86 -7.24
C VAL A 349 -13.84 -9.90 -7.19
N ASN A 350 -13.48 -10.45 -8.36
CA ASN A 350 -12.33 -11.34 -8.47
C ASN A 350 -11.05 -10.50 -8.40
N ALA A 351 -10.26 -10.68 -7.33
CA ALA A 351 -9.06 -9.90 -7.08
C ALA A 351 -7.97 -10.09 -8.16
N TYR A 352 -7.97 -11.22 -8.87
CA TYR A 352 -6.99 -11.50 -9.93
C TYR A 352 -7.28 -10.73 -11.20
N ASP A 353 -8.53 -10.73 -11.65
CA ASP A 353 -8.93 -10.06 -12.90
C ASP A 353 -9.15 -8.55 -12.69
N TRP A 354 -9.38 -8.11 -11.45
CA TRP A 354 -9.56 -6.71 -11.06
C TRP A 354 -8.43 -5.81 -11.58
N GLU A 355 -8.80 -4.63 -12.05
CA GLU A 355 -7.86 -3.60 -12.53
C GLU A 355 -6.90 -4.12 -13.60
N ALA A 356 -7.47 -4.78 -14.60
CA ALA A 356 -6.77 -5.38 -15.74
C ALA A 356 -5.71 -6.41 -15.33
N GLY A 357 -6.08 -7.36 -14.47
CA GLY A 357 -5.18 -8.46 -14.10
C GLY A 357 -4.24 -8.15 -12.94
N ARG A 358 -4.67 -7.35 -11.95
CA ARG A 358 -3.83 -6.93 -10.82
C ARG A 358 -3.23 -8.09 -10.03
N GLY A 359 -3.97 -9.17 -9.81
CA GLY A 359 -3.41 -10.33 -9.10
C GLY A 359 -2.21 -10.93 -9.81
N TYR A 360 -2.23 -10.99 -11.15
CA TYR A 360 -1.09 -11.45 -11.95
C TYR A 360 0.12 -10.50 -11.85
N ARG A 361 -0.11 -9.19 -11.79
CA ARG A 361 0.97 -8.22 -11.54
C ARG A 361 1.57 -8.41 -10.14
N CYS A 362 0.75 -8.75 -9.14
CA CYS A 362 1.25 -9.07 -7.81
C CYS A 362 2.02 -10.38 -7.74
N ASP A 363 1.68 -11.39 -8.55
CA ASP A 363 2.52 -12.58 -8.71
C ASP A 363 3.86 -12.23 -9.37
N PHE A 364 3.85 -11.35 -10.36
CA PHE A 364 5.07 -10.85 -10.99
C PHE A 364 5.99 -10.13 -9.97
N TRP A 365 5.48 -9.17 -9.19
CA TRP A 365 6.28 -8.47 -8.17
C TRP A 365 6.91 -9.44 -7.17
N ARG A 366 6.12 -10.42 -6.71
CA ARG A 366 6.62 -11.48 -5.81
C ARG A 366 7.75 -12.29 -6.44
N SER A 367 7.67 -12.56 -7.75
CA SER A 367 8.68 -13.33 -8.49
C SER A 367 10.01 -12.59 -8.64
N VAL A 368 9.99 -11.26 -8.60
CA VAL A 368 11.19 -10.41 -8.68
C VAL A 368 11.64 -9.88 -7.32
N GLY A 369 11.01 -10.32 -6.22
CA GLY A 369 11.25 -9.85 -4.84
C GLY A 369 12.69 -10.04 -4.31
N ALA A 370 13.55 -10.78 -5.03
CA ALA A 370 14.97 -10.87 -4.70
C ALA A 370 15.80 -9.69 -5.26
N ILE A 371 15.37 -9.11 -6.38
CA ILE A 371 16.02 -7.96 -7.06
C ILE A 371 15.23 -6.65 -6.86
N VAL A 372 14.02 -6.72 -6.33
CA VAL A 372 13.38 -5.65 -5.57
C VAL A 372 13.22 -6.21 -4.17
N PRO A 373 14.15 -5.99 -3.24
CA PRO A 373 14.16 -6.72 -1.97
C PRO A 373 12.87 -6.43 -1.21
N GLU A 374 11.89 -7.33 -1.31
CA GLU A 374 10.48 -7.16 -0.91
C GLU A 374 9.97 -8.40 -0.22
#